data_AF-A0A8J4PJI6-F1
#
_entry.id   AF-A0A8J4PJI6-F1
#
_cell.length_a   1.000
_cell.length_b   1.000
_cell.length_c   1.000
_cell.angle_alpha   90.00
_cell.angle_beta   90.00
_cell.angle_gamma   90.00
#
_symmetry.space_group_name_H-M   'P 1'
#
loop_
_entity.id
_entity.type
_entity.pdbx_description
1 polymer ?
#
loop_
_entity_poly.entity_id
_entity_poly.type
_entity_poly.pdbx_seq_one_letter_code
_entity_poly.pdbx_strand_id
1 'polypeptide(L)'
;MQFIFKSGITQQSGNCIYESDTNTQTTSGDGSIRSILMVLNGETLIGTFSDRIVLDNRPSYNQVNKLTDTQINQYNLNSQSLYIAITTTSFQKDVIVDPNFGVLVTSKSNQDQCNKKFASWKIAVIVVCGAGVPLIIATIVILKKKRIALQLKNKLQGLNMNNL
;
A
#
# COMPACT_ATOMS: atom_id res chain seq x y z
N MET A 1 1.40 -37.96 6.41
CA MET A 1 1.15 -36.76 7.23
C MET A 1 1.51 -35.51 6.44
N GLN A 2 0.97 -34.35 6.80
CA GLN A 2 1.23 -33.07 6.13
C GLN A 2 1.53 -31.97 7.15
N PHE A 3 2.53 -31.15 6.85
CA PHE A 3 2.91 -29.96 7.61
C PHE A 3 2.68 -28.73 6.75
N ILE A 4 2.13 -27.66 7.33
CA ILE A 4 1.84 -26.42 6.59
C ILE A 4 2.68 -25.29 7.18
N PHE A 5 3.55 -24.73 6.35
CA PHE A 5 4.34 -23.53 6.65
C PHE A 5 3.61 -22.31 6.12
N LYS A 6 3.37 -21.35 7.02
CA LYS A 6 2.83 -20.03 6.67
C LYS A 6 3.98 -19.04 6.61
N SER A 7 4.09 -18.33 5.50
CA SER A 7 4.94 -17.16 5.35
C SER A 7 4.10 -15.98 4.89
N GLY A 8 4.44 -14.78 5.34
CA GLY A 8 3.70 -13.58 4.98
C GLY A 8 4.53 -12.34 5.25
N ILE A 9 4.34 -11.33 4.41
CA ILE A 9 4.85 -9.99 4.63
C ILE A 9 3.69 -9.15 5.13
N THR A 10 3.90 -8.40 6.21
CA THR A 10 2.87 -7.49 6.71
C THR A 10 2.84 -6.27 5.79
N GLN A 11 1.73 -6.03 5.09
CA GLN A 11 1.57 -4.76 4.40
C GLN A 11 1.54 -3.63 5.42
N GLN A 12 2.53 -2.74 5.36
CA GLN A 12 2.48 -1.51 6.10
C GLN A 12 1.35 -0.65 5.50
N SER A 13 0.38 -0.27 6.34
CA SER A 13 -0.80 0.54 5.98
C SER A 13 -0.36 1.96 5.57
N GLY A 14 0.15 2.08 4.35
CA GLY A 14 0.49 3.32 3.67
C GLY A 14 -0.07 3.27 2.25
N ASN A 15 -0.59 4.39 1.76
CA ASN A 15 -1.26 4.56 0.44
C ASN A 15 -0.34 4.33 -0.78
N CYS A 16 0.75 3.58 -0.65
CA CYS A 16 1.77 3.41 -1.67
C CYS A 16 1.75 1.94 -2.08
N ILE A 17 0.92 1.68 -3.11
CA ILE A 17 0.73 0.34 -3.68
C ILE A 17 1.95 0.07 -4.56
N TYR A 18 2.90 -0.71 -4.06
CA TYR A 18 3.97 -1.29 -4.86
C TYR A 18 3.46 -2.63 -5.39
N GLU A 19 2.67 -2.58 -6.45
CA GLU A 19 2.12 -3.77 -7.08
C GLU A 19 3.19 -4.42 -7.98
N SER A 20 3.83 -5.44 -7.43
CA SER A 20 4.44 -6.52 -8.21
C SER A 20 4.40 -7.77 -7.36
N ASP A 21 3.21 -8.36 -7.24
CA ASP A 21 3.03 -9.68 -6.64
C ASP A 21 3.56 -10.72 -7.63
N THR A 22 4.87 -10.98 -7.56
CA THR A 22 5.51 -11.99 -8.40
C THR A 22 5.82 -13.19 -7.54
N ASN A 23 5.12 -14.29 -7.80
CA ASN A 23 5.37 -15.58 -7.19
C ASN A 23 6.07 -16.48 -8.22
N THR A 24 7.37 -16.67 -8.07
CA THR A 24 8.15 -17.58 -8.91
C THR A 24 8.45 -18.84 -8.13
N GLN A 25 8.19 -19.99 -8.73
CA GLN A 25 8.46 -21.30 -8.13
C GLN A 25 9.36 -22.11 -9.07
N THR A 26 10.34 -22.78 -8.48
CA THR A 26 11.14 -23.78 -9.19
C THR A 26 10.77 -25.16 -8.67
N THR A 27 10.41 -26.07 -9.57
CA THR A 27 10.07 -27.45 -9.22
C THR A 27 11.18 -28.41 -9.63
N SER A 28 11.26 -29.53 -8.91
CA SER A 28 11.95 -30.73 -9.33
C SER A 28 11.22 -31.42 -10.48
N GLY A 29 11.86 -32.40 -11.12
CA GLY A 29 11.25 -33.18 -12.22
C GLY A 29 10.00 -33.99 -11.81
N ASP A 30 9.78 -34.19 -10.52
CA ASP A 30 8.61 -34.84 -9.92
C ASP A 30 7.49 -33.86 -9.52
N GLY A 31 7.67 -32.56 -9.81
CA GLY A 31 6.72 -31.51 -9.47
C GLY A 31 6.84 -30.96 -8.04
N SER A 32 7.76 -31.46 -7.22
CA SER A 32 8.01 -30.95 -5.86
C SER A 32 8.67 -29.56 -5.90
N ILE A 33 8.19 -28.61 -5.12
CA ILE A 33 8.74 -27.24 -5.06
C ILE A 33 10.10 -27.27 -4.34
N ARG A 34 11.16 -26.81 -5.02
CA ARG A 34 12.51 -26.65 -4.46
C ARG A 34 12.78 -25.26 -3.93
N SER A 35 12.22 -24.25 -4.60
CA SER A 35 12.34 -22.87 -4.17
C SER A 35 11.12 -22.06 -4.55
N ILE A 36 10.81 -21.09 -3.71
CA ILE A 36 9.75 -20.12 -3.93
C ILE A 36 10.31 -18.73 -3.68
N LEU A 37 10.02 -17.81 -4.58
CA LEU A 37 10.36 -16.41 -4.47
C LEU A 37 9.07 -15.60 -4.56
N MET A 38 8.82 -14.78 -3.55
CA MET A 38 7.65 -13.91 -3.47
C MET A 38 8.15 -12.48 -3.34
N VAL A 39 7.82 -11.64 -4.32
CA VAL A 39 8.07 -10.20 -4.25
C VAL A 39 6.78 -9.51 -3.82
N LEU A 40 6.82 -8.73 -2.76
CA LEU A 40 5.72 -7.87 -2.34
C LEU A 40 6.29 -6.58 -1.75
N ASN A 41 5.84 -5.43 -2.24
CA ASN A 41 6.25 -4.12 -1.73
C ASN A 41 7.77 -3.83 -1.71
N GLY A 42 8.52 -4.39 -2.66
CA GLY A 42 9.98 -4.25 -2.68
C GLY A 42 10.70 -5.13 -1.64
N GLU A 43 9.96 -5.94 -0.89
CA GLU A 43 10.51 -7.03 -0.10
C GLU A 43 10.40 -8.31 -0.91
N THR A 44 11.46 -9.11 -0.90
CA THR A 44 11.50 -10.40 -1.57
C THR A 44 11.68 -11.49 -0.51
N LEU A 45 10.67 -12.32 -0.31
CA LEU A 45 10.80 -13.55 0.45
C LEU A 45 11.37 -14.64 -0.45
N ILE A 46 12.35 -15.37 0.05
CA ILE A 46 12.88 -16.58 -0.59
C ILE A 46 12.74 -17.75 0.36
N GLY A 47 12.11 -18.82 -0.10
CA GLY A 47 12.06 -20.11 0.59
C GLY A 47 12.75 -21.16 -0.25
N THR A 48 13.56 -21.99 0.37
CA THR A 48 14.17 -23.17 -0.25
C THR A 48 13.82 -24.41 0.57
N PHE A 49 13.51 -25.49 -0.14
CA PHE A 49 13.01 -26.72 0.44
C PHE A 49 13.82 -27.91 -0.07
N SER A 50 14.12 -28.82 0.85
CA SER A 50 14.68 -30.12 0.57
C SER A 50 13.55 -31.12 0.23
N ASP A 51 13.79 -31.94 -0.80
CA ASP A 51 13.01 -33.14 -1.13
C ASP A 51 13.39 -34.35 -0.27
N ARG A 52 14.36 -34.16 0.63
CA ARG A 52 14.82 -35.15 1.61
C ARG A 52 14.52 -34.68 3.02
N ILE A 53 14.06 -35.63 3.80
CA ILE A 53 13.77 -35.52 5.22
C ILE A 53 14.34 -36.73 5.96
N VAL A 54 14.45 -36.63 7.28
CA VAL A 54 14.81 -37.78 8.12
C VAL A 54 13.57 -38.19 8.91
N LEU A 55 13.10 -39.42 8.71
CA LEU A 55 11.99 -40.04 9.42
C LEU A 55 12.52 -41.15 10.32
N ASP A 56 12.31 -41.06 11.63
CA ASP A 56 12.74 -42.08 12.59
C ASP A 56 14.22 -42.49 12.38
N ASN A 57 15.09 -41.49 12.18
CA ASN A 57 16.52 -41.65 11.89
C ASN A 57 16.84 -42.34 10.54
N ARG A 58 15.93 -42.31 9.56
CA ARG A 58 16.12 -42.84 8.20
C ARG A 58 15.87 -41.76 7.15
N PRO A 59 16.72 -41.63 6.11
CA PRO A 59 16.44 -40.70 5.02
C PRO A 59 15.20 -41.16 4.24
N SER A 60 14.33 -40.22 3.93
CA SER A 60 13.12 -40.42 3.13
C SER A 60 12.90 -39.22 2.21
N TYR A 61 12.00 -39.39 1.25
CA TYR A 61 11.58 -38.33 0.34
C TYR A 61 10.25 -37.72 0.77
N ASN A 62 10.11 -36.41 0.57
CA ASN A 62 8.89 -35.65 0.80
C ASN A 62 8.47 -34.88 -0.45
N GLN A 63 7.19 -34.58 -0.54
CA GLN A 63 6.64 -33.72 -1.58
C GLN A 63 6.32 -32.34 -1.00
N VAL A 64 6.78 -31.30 -1.66
CA VAL A 64 6.54 -29.91 -1.26
C VAL A 64 5.63 -29.25 -2.28
N ASN A 65 4.45 -28.79 -1.85
CA ASN A 65 3.44 -28.20 -2.70
C ASN A 65 2.93 -26.88 -2.12
N LYS A 66 2.54 -25.93 -2.97
CA LYS A 66 1.81 -24.73 -2.54
C LYS A 66 0.33 -25.10 -2.35
N LEU A 67 -0.30 -24.61 -1.28
CA LEU A 67 -1.74 -24.81 -1.10
C LEU A 67 -2.54 -24.02 -2.15
N THR A 68 -3.60 -24.64 -2.67
CA THR A 68 -4.57 -23.98 -3.54
C THR A 68 -5.56 -23.13 -2.75
N ASP A 69 -6.24 -22.18 -3.41
CA ASP A 69 -7.25 -21.34 -2.75
C ASP A 69 -8.38 -22.16 -2.11
N THR A 70 -8.74 -23.28 -2.73
CA THR A 70 -9.72 -24.22 -2.17
C THR A 70 -9.25 -24.83 -0.86
N GLN A 71 -7.97 -25.23 -0.77
CA GLN A 71 -7.37 -25.77 0.45
C GLN A 71 -7.23 -24.68 1.52
N ILE A 72 -6.81 -23.47 1.15
CA ILE A 72 -6.71 -22.32 2.05
C ILE A 72 -8.08 -22.04 2.71
N ASN A 73 -9.16 -22.04 1.92
CA ASN A 73 -10.51 -21.86 2.44
C ASN A 73 -10.95 -23.02 3.35
N GLN A 74 -10.65 -24.27 2.97
CA GLN A 74 -10.97 -25.44 3.78
C GLN A 74 -10.29 -25.39 5.16
N TYR A 75 -9.06 -24.88 5.22
CA TYR A 75 -8.32 -24.70 6.47
C TYR A 75 -8.62 -23.38 7.19
N ASN A 76 -9.55 -22.56 6.69
CA ASN A 76 -9.87 -21.21 7.20
C ASN A 76 -8.63 -20.31 7.34
N LEU A 77 -7.73 -20.37 6.36
CA LEU A 77 -6.47 -19.65 6.33
C LEU A 77 -6.61 -18.29 5.62
N ASN A 78 -5.76 -17.32 5.98
CA ASN A 78 -5.76 -15.98 5.38
C ASN A 78 -5.13 -16.03 3.98
N SER A 79 -5.86 -15.61 2.94
CA SER A 79 -5.46 -15.65 1.52
C SER A 79 -4.29 -14.73 1.13
N GLN A 80 -3.89 -13.77 1.97
CA GLN A 80 -2.76 -12.87 1.75
C GLN A 80 -1.43 -13.46 2.20
N SER A 81 -1.43 -14.67 2.76
CA SER A 81 -0.22 -15.38 3.17
C SER A 81 0.12 -16.50 2.20
N LEU A 82 1.41 -16.80 2.06
CA LEU A 82 1.90 -17.93 1.31
C LEU A 82 1.94 -19.18 2.19
N TYR A 83 1.24 -20.23 1.76
CA TYR A 83 1.23 -21.52 2.45
C TYR A 83 1.91 -22.60 1.63
N ILE A 84 2.89 -23.25 2.25
CA ILE A 84 3.63 -24.36 1.68
C ILE A 84 3.34 -25.61 2.50
N ALA A 85 2.84 -26.63 1.84
CA ALA A 85 2.55 -27.93 2.41
C ALA A 85 3.69 -28.91 2.12
N ILE A 86 4.25 -29.49 3.18
CA ILE A 86 5.23 -30.56 3.11
C ILE A 86 4.54 -31.86 3.49
N THR A 87 4.46 -32.79 2.55
CA THR A 87 3.78 -34.07 2.70
C THR A 87 4.81 -35.20 2.79
N THR A 88 4.65 -36.04 3.80
CA THR A 88 5.53 -37.17 4.09
C THR A 88 4.73 -38.43 4.41
N THR A 89 5.37 -39.59 4.32
CA THR A 89 4.83 -40.88 4.79
C THR A 89 4.64 -40.88 6.31
N SER A 90 3.98 -41.92 6.85
CA SER A 90 3.87 -42.08 8.30
C SER A 90 5.24 -42.32 8.94
N PHE A 91 5.39 -41.84 10.17
CA PHE A 91 6.54 -42.05 11.04
C PHE A 91 6.06 -42.31 12.47
N GLN A 92 6.90 -42.92 13.30
CA GLN A 92 6.53 -43.39 14.64
C GLN A 92 6.97 -42.44 15.74
N LYS A 93 8.15 -41.81 15.61
CA LYS A 93 8.79 -41.03 16.67
C LYS A 93 8.97 -39.59 16.24
N ASP A 94 9.73 -39.36 15.17
CA ASP A 94 10.19 -38.03 14.80
C ASP A 94 10.39 -37.85 13.31
N VAL A 95 10.23 -36.60 12.87
CA VAL A 95 10.55 -36.14 11.53
C VAL A 95 11.40 -34.88 11.63
N ILE A 96 12.54 -34.88 10.95
CA ILE A 96 13.42 -33.73 10.82
C ILE A 96 13.20 -33.14 9.43
N VAL A 97 12.81 -31.87 9.40
CA VAL A 97 12.57 -31.08 8.19
C VAL A 97 13.50 -29.88 8.23
N ASP A 98 14.17 -29.59 7.10
CA ASP A 98 15.09 -28.46 6.96
C ASP A 98 14.55 -27.45 5.92
N PRO A 99 13.59 -26.59 6.28
CA PRO A 99 13.18 -25.49 5.42
C PRO A 99 14.10 -24.27 5.69
N ASN A 100 14.66 -23.71 4.63
CA ASN A 100 15.50 -22.52 4.73
C ASN A 100 14.74 -21.31 4.13
N PHE A 101 14.45 -20.33 4.98
CA PHE A 101 13.73 -19.10 4.62
C PHE A 101 14.63 -17.88 4.79
N GLY A 102 14.63 -17.00 3.79
CA GLY A 102 15.28 -15.72 3.82
C GLY A 102 14.33 -14.59 3.42
N VAL A 103 14.62 -13.38 3.91
CA VAL A 103 13.98 -12.15 3.44
C VAL A 103 15.06 -11.24 2.89
N LEU A 104 14.83 -10.74 1.69
CA LEU A 104 15.64 -9.72 1.05
C LEU A 104 14.81 -8.44 1.00
N VAL A 105 15.12 -7.51 1.90
CA VAL A 105 14.52 -6.18 1.92
C VAL A 105 15.30 -5.31 0.94
N THR A 106 14.72 -4.94 -0.21
CA THR A 106 15.36 -3.93 -1.05
C THR A 106 14.90 -2.54 -0.62
N SER A 107 15.82 -1.73 -0.10
CA SER A 107 15.58 -0.33 0.24
C SER A 107 15.60 0.57 -1.00
N LYS A 108 15.02 0.11 -2.12
CA LYS A 108 14.71 1.00 -3.24
C LYS A 108 13.48 1.79 -2.85
N SER A 109 13.69 2.81 -2.02
CA SER A 109 12.71 3.87 -1.81
C SER A 109 12.51 4.58 -3.15
N ASN A 110 11.60 4.06 -3.97
CA ASN A 110 10.96 4.87 -5.01
C ASN A 110 10.03 5.85 -4.28
N GLN A 111 10.66 6.78 -3.54
CA GLN A 111 10.04 7.82 -2.75
C GLN A 111 9.14 8.71 -3.63
N ASP A 112 9.36 8.67 -4.94
CA ASP A 112 8.61 9.39 -5.96
C ASP A 112 7.19 8.88 -6.18
N GLN A 113 6.89 7.59 -5.99
CA GLN A 113 5.51 7.08 -6.16
C GLN A 113 4.61 7.35 -4.94
N CYS A 114 5.21 7.65 -3.80
CA CYS A 114 4.50 8.02 -2.58
C CYS A 114 4.22 9.54 -2.50
N ASN A 115 4.59 10.29 -3.54
CA ASN A 115 4.25 11.68 -3.70
C ASN A 115 2.83 11.78 -4.29
N LYS A 116 1.81 11.76 -3.42
CA LYS A 116 0.44 12.10 -3.85
C LYS A 116 0.48 13.50 -4.46
N LYS A 117 0.42 13.58 -5.79
CA LYS A 117 0.31 14.85 -6.51
C LYS A 117 -0.86 15.63 -5.91
N PHE A 118 -0.57 16.78 -5.32
CA PHE A 118 -1.60 17.60 -4.69
C PHE A 118 -2.66 17.91 -5.75
N ALA A 119 -3.92 17.58 -5.47
CA ALA A 119 -4.96 17.62 -6.48
C ALA A 119 -5.12 19.06 -7.00
N SER A 120 -5.04 19.26 -8.32
CA SER A 120 -5.06 20.59 -8.94
C SER A 120 -6.29 21.42 -8.55
N TRP A 121 -7.43 20.78 -8.29
CA TRP A 121 -8.64 21.46 -7.81
C TRP A 121 -8.47 22.07 -6.41
N LYS A 122 -7.68 21.46 -5.53
CA LYS A 122 -7.38 22.00 -4.19
C LYS A 122 -6.49 23.25 -4.30
N ILE A 123 -5.53 23.25 -5.23
CA ILE A 123 -4.73 24.45 -5.53
C ILE A 123 -5.63 25.57 -6.06
N ALA A 124 -6.52 25.26 -6.99
CA ALA A 124 -7.47 26.24 -7.53
C ALA A 124 -8.34 26.87 -6.43
N VAL A 125 -8.86 26.06 -5.49
CA VAL A 125 -9.65 26.56 -4.36
C VAL A 125 -8.83 27.49 -3.44
N ILE A 126 -7.58 27.11 -3.12
CA ILE A 126 -6.70 27.94 -2.29
C ILE A 126 -6.44 29.31 -2.95
N VAL A 127 -6.18 29.33 -4.25
CA VAL A 127 -5.94 30.58 -5.00
C VAL A 127 -7.20 31.45 -5.04
N VAL A 128 -8.37 30.87 -5.29
CA VAL A 128 -9.64 31.61 -5.38
C VAL A 128 -10.04 32.18 -4.01
N CYS A 129 -9.94 31.39 -2.95
CA CYS A 129 -10.28 31.84 -1.60
C CYS A 129 -9.23 32.81 -1.02
N GLY A 130 -7.94 32.59 -1.30
CA GLY A 130 -6.84 33.38 -0.76
C GLY A 130 -6.66 34.75 -1.41
N ALA A 131 -6.82 34.84 -2.73
CA ALA A 131 -6.59 36.09 -3.47
C ALA A 131 -7.86 36.70 -4.07
N GLY A 132 -8.81 35.88 -4.53
CA GLY A 132 -10.00 36.37 -5.23
C GLY A 132 -11.01 37.07 -4.32
N VAL A 133 -11.40 36.41 -3.23
CA VAL A 133 -12.40 36.92 -2.28
C VAL A 133 -12.02 38.27 -1.65
N PRO A 134 -10.80 38.48 -1.10
CA PRO A 134 -10.45 39.75 -0.48
C PRO A 134 -10.39 40.93 -1.46
N LEU A 135 -10.01 40.70 -2.73
CA LEU A 135 -9.98 41.75 -3.76
C LEU A 135 -11.39 42.24 -4.13
N ILE A 136 -12.35 41.31 -4.23
CA ILE A 136 -13.75 41.65 -4.51
C ILE A 136 -14.33 42.48 -3.35
N ILE A 137 -14.10 42.05 -2.11
CA ILE A 137 -14.57 42.76 -0.92
C ILE A 137 -13.96 44.17 -0.85
N ALA A 138 -12.64 44.30 -1.06
CA ALA A 138 -11.96 45.58 -1.06
C ALA A 138 -12.54 46.53 -2.12
N THR A 139 -12.82 46.02 -3.32
CA THR A 139 -13.40 46.81 -4.42
C THR A 139 -14.80 47.34 -4.06
N ILE A 140 -15.66 46.49 -3.49
CA ILE A 140 -17.01 46.88 -3.06
C ILE A 140 -16.96 47.96 -1.98
N VAL A 141 -16.05 47.84 -1.00
CA VAL A 141 -15.88 48.82 0.08
C VAL A 141 -15.45 50.18 -0.46
N ILE A 142 -14.49 50.22 -1.40
CA ILE A 142 -14.02 51.45 -2.02
C ILE A 142 -15.14 52.14 -2.80
N LEU A 143 -15.92 51.39 -3.59
CA LEU A 143 -17.04 51.93 -4.36
C LEU A 143 -18.14 52.51 -3.45
N LYS A 144 -18.48 51.83 -2.34
CA LYS A 144 -19.44 52.35 -1.35
C LYS A 144 -18.94 53.63 -0.68
N LYS A 145 -17.68 53.68 -0.26
CA LYS A 145 -17.08 54.89 0.34
C LYS A 145 -17.11 56.08 -0.62
N LYS A 146 -16.77 55.87 -1.91
CA LYS A 146 -16.82 56.94 -2.93
C LYS A 146 -18.25 57.45 -3.15
N ARG A 147 -19.25 56.57 -3.22
CA ARG A 147 -20.66 56.98 -3.37
C ARG A 147 -21.16 57.82 -2.20
N ILE A 148 -20.86 57.41 -0.97
CA ILE A 148 -21.26 58.18 0.23
C ILE A 148 -20.57 59.54 0.25
N ALA A 149 -19.27 59.60 -0.05
CA ALA A 149 -18.54 60.87 -0.11
C ALA A 149 -19.09 61.83 -1.17
N LEU A 150 -19.49 61.33 -2.34
CA LEU A 150 -20.15 62.13 -3.38
C LEU A 150 -21.52 62.63 -2.95
N GLN A 151 -22.34 61.78 -2.32
CA GLN A 151 -23.65 62.19 -1.80
C GLN A 151 -23.53 63.25 -0.69
N LEU A 152 -22.53 63.13 0.19
CA LEU A 152 -22.25 64.14 1.22
C LEU A 152 -21.79 65.47 0.60
N LYS A 153 -20.88 65.44 -0.38
CA LYS A 153 -20.44 66.66 -1.09
C LYS A 153 -21.61 67.38 -1.76
N ASN A 154 -22.48 66.64 -2.47
CA ASN A 154 -23.65 67.22 -3.13
C ASN A 154 -24.64 67.82 -2.12
N LYS A 155 -24.86 67.16 -0.97
CA LYS A 155 -25.71 67.69 0.11
C LYS A 155 -25.12 68.96 0.75
N LEU A 156 -23.81 69.00 1.00
CA LEU A 156 -23.13 70.18 1.55
C LEU A 156 -23.15 71.38 0.58
N GLN A 157 -22.97 71.14 -0.72
CA GLN A 157 -23.08 72.19 -1.74
C GLN A 157 -24.51 72.75 -1.85
N GLY A 158 -25.52 71.90 -1.73
CA GLY A 158 -26.92 72.35 -1.68
C GLY A 158 -27.26 73.19 -0.44
N LEU A 159 -26.65 72.91 0.72
CA LEU A 159 -26.85 73.69 1.94
C LEU A 159 -26.14 75.06 1.90
N ASN A 160 -25.03 75.17 1.18
CA ASN A 160 -24.30 76.45 1.02
C ASN A 160 -25.05 77.42 0.09
N MET A 161 -25.76 76.91 -0.92
CA MET A 161 -26.54 77.71 -1.88
C MET A 161 -27.86 78.24 -1.32
N ASN A 162 -28.35 77.68 -0.20
CA ASN A 162 -29.60 78.12 0.44
C ASN A 162 -29.37 79.12 1.60
N ASN A 163 -28.12 79.51 1.87
CA ASN A 163 -27.72 80.47 2.92
C ASN A 163 -27.17 81.80 2.36
N LEU A 164 -27.43 82.10 1.09
CA LEU A 164 -27.23 83.40 0.42
C LEU A 164 -28.58 83.93 -0.05
#